data_AF-A0A356F8H1-F1
#
_entry.id   AF-A0A356F8H1-F1
#
_cell.length_a   1.000
_cell.length_b   1.000
_cell.length_c   1.000
_cell.angle_alpha   90.00
_cell.angle_beta   90.00
_cell.angle_gamma   90.00
#
_symmetry.space_group_name_H-M   'P 1'
#
loop_
_entity.id
_entity.type
_entity.pdbx_description
1 polymer ?
#
loop_
_entity_poly.entity_id
_entity_poly.type
_entity_poly.pdbx_seq_one_letter_code
_entity_poly.pdbx_strand_id
1 'polypeptide(L)'
;PYTDLLLHDMGPELADGITMKQALGNEFRTQPLWGLCEHSPFLHDGRAATVRDAILLHGGEAERARNAYAELNQRDTLMLHRFLESL
;
A
#
# COMPACT_ATOMS: atom_id res chain seq x y z
N PRO A 1 -2.67 -12.55 9.02
CA PRO A 1 -2.61 -11.85 7.72
C PRO A 1 -3.09 -10.40 7.87
N TYR A 2 -2.31 -9.42 7.44
CA TYR A 2 -2.66 -8.00 7.51
C TYR A 2 -3.45 -7.58 6.26
N THR A 3 -4.71 -8.02 6.17
CA THR A 3 -5.64 -7.74 5.08
C THR A 3 -7.06 -8.12 5.51
N ASP A 4 -8.07 -7.43 4.99
CA ASP A 4 -9.49 -7.80 5.08
C ASP A 4 -10.04 -8.38 3.76
N LEU A 5 -9.21 -8.43 2.70
CA LEU A 5 -9.55 -8.89 1.36
C LEU A 5 -10.67 -8.09 0.68
N LEU A 6 -10.98 -6.90 1.16
CA LEU A 6 -11.96 -5.98 0.56
C LEU A 6 -11.29 -5.09 -0.48
N LEU A 7 -12.13 -4.42 -1.28
CA LEU A 7 -11.71 -3.35 -2.19
C LEU A 7 -11.59 -2.04 -1.41
N HIS A 8 -10.52 -1.30 -1.69
CA HIS A 8 -10.28 0.01 -1.12
C HIS A 8 -9.88 0.99 -2.20
N ASP A 9 -10.33 2.24 -2.04
CA ASP A 9 -9.91 3.35 -2.88
C ASP A 9 -8.43 3.68 -2.62
N MET A 10 -7.60 3.48 -3.64
CA MET A 10 -6.16 3.78 -3.66
C MET A 10 -5.84 5.23 -4.07
N GLY A 11 -6.86 6.01 -4.43
CA GLY A 11 -6.77 7.38 -4.91
C GLY A 11 -6.59 7.51 -6.43
N PRO A 12 -6.81 8.72 -6.97
CA PRO A 12 -6.81 8.95 -8.42
C PRO A 12 -5.44 8.74 -9.08
N GLU A 13 -4.33 8.93 -8.36
CA GLU A 13 -2.97 8.73 -8.88
C GLU A 13 -2.61 7.25 -9.11
N LEU A 14 -3.36 6.36 -8.48
CA LEU A 14 -3.28 4.91 -8.61
C LEU A 14 -4.50 4.33 -9.33
N ALA A 15 -5.27 5.16 -10.05
CA ALA A 15 -6.35 4.66 -10.88
C ALA A 15 -5.80 4.08 -12.20
N ASP A 16 -6.23 2.87 -12.57
CA ASP A 16 -5.88 2.23 -13.85
C ASP A 16 -6.91 2.54 -14.97
N GLY A 17 -8.02 3.18 -14.61
CA GLY A 17 -9.12 3.52 -15.54
C GLY A 17 -10.00 2.33 -15.94
N ILE A 18 -9.81 1.16 -15.33
CA ILE A 18 -10.54 -0.07 -15.64
C ILE A 18 -11.68 -0.24 -14.64
N THR A 19 -12.92 -0.21 -15.12
CA THR A 19 -14.09 -0.54 -14.28
C THR A 19 -14.42 -2.02 -14.42
N MET A 20 -14.50 -2.74 -13.29
CA MET A 20 -14.86 -4.16 -13.26
C MET A 20 -16.13 -4.37 -12.44
N LYS A 21 -17.27 -4.53 -13.13
CA LYS A 21 -18.60 -4.59 -12.51
C LYS A 21 -18.87 -3.34 -11.66
N GLN A 22 -18.79 -3.47 -10.34
CA GLN A 22 -19.01 -2.40 -9.37
C GLN A 22 -17.71 -1.74 -8.91
N ALA A 23 -16.55 -2.38 -9.15
CA ALA A 23 -15.25 -1.85 -8.79
C ALA A 23 -14.85 -0.73 -9.76
N LEU A 24 -14.52 0.43 -9.21
CA LEU A 24 -13.99 1.59 -9.92
C LEU A 24 -12.48 1.40 -10.20
N GLY A 25 -11.94 2.17 -11.15
CA GLY A 25 -10.54 2.03 -11.58
C GLY A 25 -9.49 2.39 -10.52
N ASN A 26 -9.90 2.97 -9.40
CA ASN A 26 -9.07 3.27 -8.23
C ASN A 26 -9.28 2.27 -7.08
N GLU A 27 -10.14 1.27 -7.24
CA GLU A 27 -10.46 0.32 -6.17
C GLU A 27 -9.68 -0.98 -6.34
N PHE A 28 -8.84 -1.30 -5.36
CA PHE A 28 -8.01 -2.50 -5.38
C PHE A 28 -8.20 -3.34 -4.13
N ARG A 29 -8.12 -4.66 -4.31
CA ARG A 29 -8.21 -5.59 -3.18
C ARG A 29 -6.93 -5.54 -2.36
N THR A 30 -7.03 -5.41 -1.03
CA THR A 30 -5.86 -5.53 -0.16
C THR A 30 -5.25 -6.93 -0.28
N GLN A 31 -3.96 -7.02 -0.57
CA GLN A 31 -3.22 -8.27 -0.58
C GLN A 31 -2.72 -8.58 0.84
N PRO A 32 -2.72 -9.85 1.27
CA PRO A 32 -2.05 -10.23 2.52
C PRO A 32 -0.57 -9.86 2.51
N LEU A 33 -0.09 -9.23 3.59
CA LEU A 33 1.33 -8.81 3.72
C LEU A 33 2.29 -9.92 4.18
N TRP A 34 1.87 -11.18 4.17
CA TRP A 34 2.76 -12.31 4.49
C TRP A 34 3.92 -12.43 3.49
N GLY A 35 5.15 -12.60 3.95
CA GLY A 35 6.31 -12.67 3.06
C GLY A 35 6.52 -11.40 2.23
N LEU A 36 6.12 -10.22 2.74
CA LEU A 36 6.21 -8.95 2.02
C LEU A 36 7.61 -8.68 1.44
N CYS A 37 8.66 -9.14 2.14
CA CYS A 37 10.07 -9.03 1.76
C CYS A 37 10.40 -9.74 0.44
N GLU A 38 9.67 -10.82 0.13
CA GLU A 38 9.85 -11.64 -1.07
C GLU A 38 9.07 -11.08 -2.27
N HIS A 39 8.32 -9.98 -2.06
CA HIS A 39 7.51 -9.34 -3.08
C HIS A 39 8.14 -8.00 -3.48
N SER A 40 8.55 -7.88 -4.73
CA SER A 40 8.91 -6.63 -5.38
C SER A 40 8.82 -6.82 -6.90
N PRO A 41 8.32 -5.85 -7.67
CA PRO A 41 7.84 -4.52 -7.24
C PRO A 41 6.46 -4.55 -6.56
N PHE A 42 6.11 -3.45 -5.89
CA PHE A 42 4.86 -3.24 -5.15
C PHE A 42 3.83 -2.40 -5.92
N LEU A 43 2.60 -2.35 -5.38
CA LEU A 43 1.39 -1.78 -5.99
C LEU A 43 0.92 -2.58 -7.20
N HIS A 44 -0.33 -2.36 -7.62
CA HIS A 44 -0.98 -3.18 -8.66
C HIS A 44 -0.34 -3.03 -10.05
N ASP A 45 0.39 -1.94 -10.28
CA ASP A 45 1.08 -1.63 -11.53
C ASP A 45 2.61 -1.74 -11.42
N GLY A 46 3.13 -2.17 -10.27
CA GLY A 46 4.56 -2.40 -10.06
C GLY A 46 5.43 -1.13 -10.06
N ARG A 47 4.86 0.07 -9.87
CA ARG A 47 5.66 1.32 -9.93
C ARG A 47 6.60 1.53 -8.74
N ALA A 48 6.36 0.84 -7.62
CA ALA A 48 7.12 1.02 -6.39
C ALA A 48 8.19 -0.08 -6.21
N ALA A 49 9.46 0.30 -6.17
CA ALA A 49 10.56 -0.66 -5.96
C ALA A 49 10.76 -1.03 -4.49
N THR A 50 10.34 -0.17 -3.57
CA THR A 50 10.54 -0.33 -2.12
C THR A 50 9.23 -0.21 -1.35
N VAL A 51 9.17 -0.82 -0.16
CA VAL A 51 8.04 -0.69 0.77
C VAL A 51 7.79 0.78 1.13
N ARG A 52 8.86 1.57 1.28
CA ARG A 52 8.76 3.01 1.55
C ARG A 52 8.06 3.73 0.41
N ASP A 53 8.47 3.49 -0.83
CA ASP A 53 7.86 4.14 -2.00
C ASP A 53 6.39 3.70 -2.13
N ALA A 54 6.12 2.41 -1.91
CA ALA A 54 4.76 1.89 -1.92
C ALA A 54 3.89 2.63 -0.89
N ILE A 55 4.34 2.75 0.37
CA ILE A 55 3.60 3.49 1.41
C ILE A 55 3.37 4.94 1.00
N LEU A 56 4.40 5.64 0.50
CA LEU A 56 4.31 7.06 0.13
C LEU A 56 3.44 7.31 -1.10
N LEU A 57 3.25 6.33 -1.97
CA LEU A 57 2.40 6.42 -3.17
C LEU A 57 0.92 6.12 -2.90
N HIS A 58 0.54 5.63 -1.71
CA HIS A 58 -0.86 5.37 -1.40
C HIS A 58 -1.66 6.68 -1.23
N GLY A 59 -2.81 6.78 -1.88
CA GLY A 59 -3.80 7.84 -1.69
C GLY A 59 -5.12 7.30 -1.14
N GLY A 60 -6.22 7.98 -1.45
CA GLY A 60 -7.58 7.53 -1.15
C GLY A 60 -7.78 7.27 0.34
N GLU A 61 -8.32 6.10 0.68
CA GLU A 61 -8.57 5.72 2.08
C GLU A 61 -7.30 5.63 2.93
N ALA A 62 -6.14 5.36 2.31
CA ALA A 62 -4.86 5.23 2.98
C ALA A 62 -4.15 6.58 3.21
N GLU A 63 -4.69 7.70 2.71
CA GLU A 63 -4.03 9.01 2.77
C GLU A 63 -3.64 9.44 4.19
N ARG A 64 -4.54 9.26 5.16
CA ARG A 64 -4.25 9.59 6.57
C ARG A 64 -3.09 8.75 7.12
N ALA A 65 -3.03 7.47 6.76
CA ALA A 65 -1.97 6.57 7.21
C ALA A 65 -0.64 6.89 6.52
N ARG A 66 -0.65 7.20 5.22
CA ARG A 66 0.52 7.71 4.47
C ARG A 66 1.08 8.96 5.14
N ASN A 67 0.23 9.94 5.44
CA ASN A 67 0.66 11.20 6.05
C ASN A 67 1.27 10.96 7.44
N ALA A 68 0.65 10.13 8.27
CA ALA A 68 1.21 9.75 9.56
C ALA A 68 2.57 9.02 9.43
N TYR A 69 2.74 8.18 8.40
CA TYR A 69 4.02 7.54 8.11
C TYR A 69 5.10 8.56 7.74
N ALA A 70 4.76 9.55 6.91
CA ALA A 70 5.70 10.59 6.47
C ALA A 70 6.19 11.47 7.63
N GLU A 71 5.41 11.57 8.71
CA GLU A 71 5.74 12.32 9.93
C GLU A 71 6.54 11.51 10.96
N LEU A 72 6.74 10.20 10.75
CA LEU A 72 7.49 9.37 11.69
C LEU A 72 8.95 9.85 11.82
N ASN A 73 9.45 9.83 13.05
CA ASN A 73 10.88 9.96 13.28
C ASN A 73 11.62 8.68 12.83
N GLN A 74 12.94 8.80 12.68
CA GLN A 74 13.78 7.69 12.19
C GLN A 74 13.65 6.39 12.99
N ARG A 75 13.50 6.48 14.32
CA ARG A 75 13.38 5.31 15.18
C ARG A 75 12.09 4.56 14.90
N ASP A 76 10.98 5.29 14.82
CA ASP A 76 9.66 4.70 14.63
C ASP A 76 9.50 4.17 13.19
N THR A 77 10.07 4.87 12.19
CA THR A 77 10.18 4.35 10.81
C THR A 77 10.94 3.02 10.77
N LEU A 78 12.09 2.92 11.46
CA LEU A 78 12.88 1.69 11.49
C LEU A 78 12.12 0.53 12.16
N MET A 79 11.39 0.81 13.25
CA MET A 79 10.58 -0.20 13.93
C MET A 79 9.46 -0.73 13.03
N LEU A 80 8.78 0.16 12.30
CA LEU A 80 7.74 -0.24 11.34
C LEU A 80 8.32 -1.09 10.22
N HIS A 81 9.45 -0.70 9.62
CA HIS A 81 10.09 -1.50 8.57
C HIS A 81 10.49 -2.88 9.07
N ARG A 82 11.12 -2.99 10.25
CA ARG A 82 11.46 -4.29 10.85
C ARG A 82 10.24 -5.18 11.10
N PHE A 83 9.14 -4.56 11.51
CA PHE A 83 7.89 -5.28 11.69
C PHE A 83 7.37 -5.80 10.34
N LEU A 84 7.34 -4.96 9.30
CA LEU A 84 6.94 -5.36 7.94
C LEU A 84 7.86 -6.44 7.36
N GLU A 85 9.16 -6.40 7.67
CA GLU A 85 10.15 -7.41 7.28
C GLU A 85 9.96 -8.76 8.00
N SER A 86 9.19 -8.80 9.09
CA SER A 86 8.94 -10.01 9.88
C SER A 86 7.65 -10.75 9.51
N LEU A 87 6.88 -10.22 8.55
CA LEU A 87 5.56 -10.71 8.16
C LEU A 87 5.61 -11.89 7.19
#